data_AF-A0A7C3TG96-F1
#
_entry.id   AF-A0A7C3TG96-F1
#
_cell.length_a   1.000
_cell.length_b   1.000
_cell.length_c   1.000
_cell.angle_alpha   90.00
_cell.angle_beta   90.00
_cell.angle_gamma   90.00
#
_symmetry.space_group_name_H-M   'P 1'
#
loop_
_entity.id
_entity.type
_entity.pdbx_description
1 polymer ?
#
loop_
_entity_poly.entity_id
_entity_poly.type
_entity_poly.pdbx_seq_one_letter_code
_entity_poly.pdbx_strand_id
1 'polypeptide(L)'
;MEVKKGLIEQVHECAELGYLIDPSSGKEVGKVKVTRAELAEGIGIFGSGYDFGAMVLAEEASLMGFKVLVIDPFGRFWPLLNADSKSRLYLLSDHILNPLKPESQDVEAYIDLLCEALSYSFGTNLQTISDLKGVMLDTLGRTDGELTLMDLAGLFEAQSEINSQLTAYGVLQPLLTGKSAAPFKGKQTIEMEDALSGISVLELSSIQSRNFKILAYCLVIAKLLDYARQVKKRILLIIDAAEIFWPDLSIQRLDSRSAFFYLHVFQMLRQSGIYVCLCSKSPLWIEKRVLSSFGTFVHFRASNPYAAMAASNLMGRKVDADAFISIGTSFAYVLRPRNKRPELCRFLRPRWILEKVDKDDIATRNSQLGIRPSSQKLQAKCKIADDFAENAESVYNILDKVRASGGFPFQEYEETEPEFKRLVNKLLRLQYLKITNSEMNGSRLSVLALTDKGVRALKEYEKMKGGEK
;
A
#
# COMPACT_ATOMS: atom_id res chain seq x y z
N MET A 1 -47.61 -9.34 9.14
CA MET A 1 -46.71 -8.16 9.26
C MET A 1 -45.50 -8.64 10.06
N GLU A 2 -44.55 -9.27 9.38
CA GLU A 2 -43.37 -9.87 10.03
C GLU A 2 -42.19 -8.89 9.98
N VAL A 3 -41.70 -8.54 11.16
CA VAL A 3 -40.54 -7.68 11.37
C VAL A 3 -39.30 -8.44 10.93
N LYS A 4 -38.66 -7.98 9.85
CA LYS A 4 -37.30 -8.38 9.45
C LYS A 4 -36.35 -8.10 10.62
N LYS A 5 -35.95 -9.15 11.35
CA LYS A 5 -34.80 -9.10 12.26
C LYS A 5 -33.56 -8.84 11.41
N GLY A 6 -33.04 -7.62 11.51
CA GLY A 6 -31.77 -7.26 10.92
C GLY A 6 -30.67 -8.20 11.42
N LEU A 7 -29.89 -8.73 10.49
CA LEU A 7 -28.55 -9.23 10.78
C LEU A 7 -27.76 -8.05 11.33
N ILE A 8 -27.60 -8.01 12.66
CA ILE A 8 -26.59 -7.17 13.30
C ILE A 8 -25.26 -7.81 12.90
N GLU A 9 -24.56 -7.21 11.92
CA GLU A 9 -23.17 -7.55 11.63
C GLU A 9 -22.39 -7.47 12.95
N GLN A 10 -21.87 -8.60 13.42
CA GLN A 10 -20.97 -8.62 14.57
C GLN A 10 -19.70 -7.87 14.18
N VAL A 11 -19.61 -6.60 14.55
CA VAL A 11 -18.42 -5.80 14.30
C VAL A 11 -17.30 -6.36 15.17
N HIS A 12 -16.26 -6.91 14.53
CA HIS A 12 -15.09 -7.42 15.23
C HIS A 12 -14.40 -6.28 16.03
N GLU A 13 -14.06 -6.55 17.29
CA GLU A 13 -13.36 -5.58 18.16
C GLU A 13 -11.84 -5.58 17.95
N CYS A 14 -11.31 -6.62 17.29
CA CYS A 14 -9.89 -6.82 17.05
C CYS A 14 -9.64 -7.45 15.68
N ALA A 15 -8.51 -7.11 15.07
CA ALA A 15 -8.00 -7.72 13.85
C ALA A 15 -7.20 -8.97 14.23
N GLU A 16 -7.51 -10.11 13.61
CA GLU A 16 -6.78 -11.34 13.88
C GLU A 16 -5.59 -11.47 12.93
N LEU A 17 -4.36 -11.33 13.45
CA LEU A 17 -3.17 -11.44 12.61
C LEU A 17 -2.80 -12.88 12.29
N GLY A 18 -3.06 -13.81 13.23
CA GLY A 18 -2.56 -15.18 13.14
C GLY A 18 -2.59 -15.92 14.47
N TYR A 19 -1.76 -16.94 14.55
CA TYR A 19 -1.66 -17.84 15.69
C TYR A 19 -0.32 -17.69 16.41
N LEU A 20 -0.38 -17.58 17.73
CA LEU A 20 0.78 -17.56 18.61
C LEU A 20 1.43 -18.94 18.64
N ILE A 21 2.72 -18.97 18.42
CA ILE A 21 3.54 -20.19 18.44
C ILE A 21 4.29 -20.26 19.77
N ASP A 22 4.12 -21.36 20.48
CA ASP A 22 4.94 -21.68 21.63
C ASP A 22 6.35 -22.09 21.15
N PRO A 23 7.41 -21.34 21.52
CA PRO A 23 8.76 -21.64 21.08
C PRO A 23 9.27 -23.01 21.52
N SER A 24 8.75 -23.55 22.63
CA SER A 24 9.20 -24.82 23.20
C SER A 24 8.60 -26.05 22.54
N SER A 25 7.36 -25.95 22.06
CA SER A 25 6.63 -27.06 21.45
C SER A 25 6.39 -26.89 19.95
N GLY A 26 6.57 -25.69 19.40
CA GLY A 26 6.24 -25.32 18.02
C GLY A 26 4.73 -25.31 17.73
N LYS A 27 3.88 -25.51 18.74
CA LYS A 27 2.42 -25.60 18.59
C LYS A 27 1.74 -24.25 18.69
N GLU A 28 0.56 -24.16 18.08
CA GLU A 28 -0.33 -23.02 18.19
C GLU A 28 -1.03 -23.01 19.55
N VAL A 29 -0.86 -21.93 20.30
CA VAL A 29 -1.35 -21.83 21.69
C VAL A 29 -2.37 -20.71 21.90
N GLY A 30 -2.63 -19.89 20.88
CA GLY A 30 -3.62 -18.82 20.95
C GLY A 30 -3.66 -17.98 19.68
N LYS A 31 -4.58 -17.02 19.65
CA LYS A 31 -4.70 -16.05 18.54
C LYS A 31 -3.92 -14.78 18.86
N VAL A 32 -3.15 -14.28 17.91
CA VAL A 32 -2.51 -12.98 18.00
C VAL A 32 -3.44 -11.95 17.38
N LYS A 33 -3.86 -10.99 18.21
CA LYS A 33 -4.86 -9.98 17.85
C LYS A 33 -4.28 -8.58 17.97
N VAL A 34 -4.77 -7.67 17.13
CA VAL A 34 -4.52 -6.24 17.26
C VAL A 34 -5.86 -5.56 17.55
N THR A 35 -5.91 -4.91 18.71
CA THR A 35 -7.05 -4.13 19.18
C THR A 35 -7.13 -2.78 18.47
N ARG A 36 -8.29 -2.13 18.56
CA ARG A 36 -8.46 -0.75 18.09
C ARG A 36 -7.51 0.24 18.78
N ALA A 37 -7.20 0.01 20.05
CA ALA A 37 -6.25 0.85 20.79
C ALA A 37 -4.83 0.72 20.22
N GLU A 38 -4.40 -0.49 19.90
CA GLU A 38 -3.09 -0.71 19.26
C GLU A 38 -3.03 -0.13 17.84
N LEU A 39 -4.12 -0.22 17.07
CA LEU A 39 -4.23 0.50 15.79
C LEU A 39 -4.09 2.01 15.99
N ALA A 40 -4.68 2.58 17.06
CA ALA A 40 -4.58 4.02 17.40
C ALA A 40 -3.14 4.45 17.64
N GLU A 41 -2.35 3.61 18.28
CA GLU A 41 -0.94 3.85 18.52
C GLU A 41 -0.09 3.67 17.25
N GLY A 42 -0.64 3.08 16.18
CA GLY A 42 0.01 2.85 14.91
C GLY A 42 0.80 1.53 14.88
N ILE A 43 0.87 0.92 13.69
CA ILE A 43 1.58 -0.35 13.46
C ILE A 43 2.71 -0.17 12.44
N GLY A 44 3.88 -0.74 12.71
CA GLY A 44 4.95 -0.91 11.73
C GLY A 44 5.08 -2.38 11.33
N ILE A 45 5.07 -2.69 10.04
CA ILE A 45 5.26 -4.05 9.52
C ILE A 45 6.52 -4.06 8.64
N PHE A 46 7.47 -4.92 9.00
CA PHE A 46 8.81 -4.91 8.42
C PHE A 46 9.30 -6.29 7.98
N GLY A 47 10.26 -6.31 7.05
CA GLY A 47 10.95 -7.52 6.62
C GLY A 47 10.41 -8.11 5.32
N SER A 48 10.94 -9.25 4.89
CA SER A 48 10.69 -9.82 3.56
C SER A 48 9.25 -10.32 3.28
N GLY A 49 8.39 -10.36 4.30
CA GLY A 49 6.98 -10.72 4.21
C GLY A 49 6.01 -9.61 4.65
N TYR A 50 6.47 -8.36 4.72
CA TYR A 50 5.64 -7.26 5.23
C TYR A 50 4.35 -7.07 4.41
N ASP A 51 4.42 -7.27 3.10
CA ASP A 51 3.32 -7.12 2.15
C ASP A 51 2.19 -8.10 2.50
N PHE A 52 2.55 -9.35 2.75
CA PHE A 52 1.63 -10.38 3.20
C PHE A 52 0.96 -10.01 4.53
N GLY A 53 1.74 -9.61 5.54
CA GLY A 53 1.19 -9.21 6.84
C GLY A 53 0.30 -7.98 6.78
N ALA A 54 0.66 -7.00 5.96
CA ALA A 54 -0.12 -5.79 5.74
C ALA A 54 -1.44 -6.07 5.01
N MET A 55 -1.47 -7.03 4.08
CA MET A 55 -2.72 -7.46 3.44
C MET A 55 -3.66 -8.14 4.44
N VAL A 56 -3.15 -9.03 5.30
CA VAL A 56 -3.96 -9.63 6.38
C VAL A 56 -4.54 -8.54 7.27
N LEU A 57 -3.72 -7.56 7.68
CA LEU A 57 -4.18 -6.45 8.50
C LEU A 57 -5.26 -5.62 7.78
N ALA A 58 -5.10 -5.35 6.49
CA ALA A 58 -6.08 -4.60 5.70
C ALA A 58 -7.45 -5.30 5.67
N GLU A 59 -7.47 -6.60 5.38
CA GLU A 59 -8.69 -7.40 5.34
C GLU A 59 -9.36 -7.45 6.71
N GLU A 60 -8.60 -7.74 7.76
CA GLU A 60 -9.13 -7.85 9.12
C GLU A 60 -9.61 -6.50 9.68
N ALA A 61 -8.91 -5.40 9.39
CA ALA A 61 -9.36 -4.06 9.76
C ALA A 61 -10.66 -3.68 9.04
N SER A 62 -10.84 -4.12 7.79
CA SER A 62 -12.08 -3.89 7.05
C SER A 62 -13.29 -4.54 7.75
N LEU A 63 -13.13 -5.76 8.26
CA LEU A 63 -14.17 -6.47 9.04
C LEU A 63 -14.46 -5.83 10.40
N MET A 64 -13.48 -5.11 10.95
CA MET A 64 -13.69 -4.28 12.14
C MET A 64 -14.43 -2.97 11.83
N GLY A 65 -14.80 -2.73 10.56
CA GLY A 65 -15.50 -1.55 10.08
C GLY A 65 -14.60 -0.40 9.67
N PHE A 66 -13.28 -0.61 9.48
CA PHE A 66 -12.39 0.43 8.97
C PHE A 66 -12.52 0.54 7.45
N LYS A 67 -12.40 1.76 6.96
CA LYS A 67 -12.11 2.03 5.55
C LYS A 67 -10.60 1.96 5.37
N VAL A 68 -10.12 1.21 4.38
CA VAL A 68 -8.68 0.97 4.22
C VAL A 68 -8.22 1.63 2.94
N LEU A 69 -7.16 2.43 3.03
CA LEU A 69 -6.48 2.98 1.86
C LEU A 69 -5.02 2.58 1.91
N VAL A 70 -4.54 1.94 0.86
CA VAL A 70 -3.13 1.57 0.70
C VAL A 70 -2.49 2.49 -0.34
N ILE A 71 -1.38 3.13 0.02
CA ILE A 71 -0.53 3.85 -0.95
C ILE A 71 0.58 2.89 -1.38
N ASP A 72 0.54 2.44 -2.63
CA ASP A 72 1.36 1.36 -3.16
C ASP A 72 2.30 1.87 -4.27
N PRO A 73 3.55 2.23 -3.94
CA PRO A 73 4.50 2.79 -4.89
C PRO A 73 5.03 1.78 -5.90
N PHE A 74 4.77 0.48 -5.72
CA PHE A 74 5.38 -0.60 -6.48
C PHE A 74 4.39 -1.63 -7.04
N GLY A 75 3.08 -1.46 -6.83
CA GLY A 75 2.04 -2.37 -7.34
C GLY A 75 1.99 -3.73 -6.63
N ARG A 76 2.43 -3.82 -5.36
CA ARG A 76 2.44 -5.09 -4.61
C ARG A 76 1.09 -5.45 -4.00
N PHE A 77 0.21 -4.48 -3.81
CA PHE A 77 -1.03 -4.61 -3.05
C PHE A 77 -2.27 -4.83 -3.90
N TRP A 78 -2.16 -4.85 -5.24
CA TRP A 78 -3.25 -5.22 -6.14
C TRP A 78 -3.98 -6.52 -5.71
N PRO A 79 -3.34 -7.59 -5.22
CA PRO A 79 -4.08 -8.78 -4.76
C PRO A 79 -5.25 -8.50 -3.79
N LEU A 80 -5.23 -7.41 -3.01
CA LEU A 80 -6.35 -6.96 -2.16
C LEU A 80 -7.67 -6.65 -2.91
N LEU A 81 -7.60 -6.43 -4.22
CA LEU A 81 -8.79 -6.28 -5.05
C LEU A 81 -9.65 -7.53 -5.12
N ASN A 82 -9.08 -8.67 -4.75
CA ASN A 82 -9.79 -9.94 -4.71
C ASN A 82 -10.23 -10.30 -3.28
N ALA A 83 -10.10 -9.37 -2.32
CA ALA A 83 -10.55 -9.60 -0.95
C ALA A 83 -12.01 -9.22 -0.72
N ASP A 84 -12.52 -8.24 -1.48
CA ASP A 84 -13.91 -7.75 -1.42
C ASP A 84 -14.30 -7.20 -2.80
N SER A 85 -15.55 -7.39 -3.21
CA SER A 85 -16.10 -6.82 -4.45
C SER A 85 -16.14 -5.30 -4.40
N LYS A 86 -16.19 -4.70 -3.21
CA LYS A 86 -16.09 -3.25 -2.99
C LYS A 86 -14.65 -2.72 -3.00
N SER A 87 -13.63 -3.58 -3.07
CA SER A 87 -12.25 -3.13 -3.09
C SER A 87 -11.91 -2.42 -4.41
N ARG A 88 -11.18 -1.30 -4.38
CA ARG A 88 -10.93 -0.45 -5.57
C ARG A 88 -9.44 -0.26 -5.87
N LEU A 89 -9.10 -0.08 -7.14
CA LEU A 89 -7.74 0.25 -7.58
C LEU A 89 -7.75 1.57 -8.32
N TYR A 90 -6.94 2.51 -7.85
CA TYR A 90 -6.67 3.77 -8.50
C TYR A 90 -5.25 3.74 -9.04
N LEU A 91 -5.13 3.53 -10.35
CA LEU A 91 -3.85 3.63 -11.05
C LEU A 91 -3.59 5.10 -11.38
N LEU A 92 -2.55 5.71 -10.79
CA LEU A 92 -2.23 7.12 -11.10
C LEU A 92 -1.77 7.34 -12.54
N SER A 93 -1.50 6.29 -13.34
CA SER A 93 -1.35 6.46 -14.79
C SER A 93 -2.64 6.88 -15.49
N ASP A 94 -3.79 6.50 -14.92
CA ASP A 94 -5.12 6.60 -15.55
C ASP A 94 -6.03 7.56 -14.78
N HIS A 95 -5.64 7.93 -13.56
CA HIS A 95 -6.40 8.78 -12.65
C HIS A 95 -5.62 10.03 -12.27
N ILE A 96 -6.35 11.08 -11.94
CA ILE A 96 -5.82 12.38 -11.55
C ILE A 96 -6.10 12.64 -10.07
N LEU A 97 -5.02 12.97 -9.36
CA LEU A 97 -5.01 13.50 -8.01
C LEU A 97 -4.70 15.00 -8.09
N ASN A 98 -5.73 15.82 -8.30
CA ASN A 98 -5.63 17.27 -8.45
C ASN A 98 -5.21 17.91 -7.09
N PRO A 99 -4.03 18.55 -7.00
CA PRO A 99 -3.59 19.21 -5.78
C PRO A 99 -4.45 20.41 -5.39
N LEU A 100 -5.12 21.07 -6.34
CA LEU A 100 -5.87 22.30 -6.11
C LEU A 100 -7.34 22.07 -5.77
N LYS A 101 -7.82 20.82 -5.77
CA LYS A 101 -9.19 20.48 -5.36
C LYS A 101 -9.21 20.08 -3.87
N PRO A 102 -9.71 20.91 -2.95
CA PRO A 102 -9.96 20.47 -1.57
C PRO A 102 -11.08 19.43 -1.53
N GLU A 103 -11.12 18.61 -0.47
CA GLU A 103 -12.22 17.69 -0.20
C GLU A 103 -13.28 18.35 0.72
N SER A 104 -12.88 19.37 1.48
CA SER A 104 -13.74 20.13 2.38
C SER A 104 -14.02 21.56 1.88
N GLN A 105 -14.90 22.26 2.61
CA GLN A 105 -15.20 23.68 2.40
C GLN A 105 -14.16 24.61 3.02
N ASP A 106 -13.29 24.11 3.90
CA ASP A 106 -12.23 24.91 4.55
C ASP A 106 -10.98 24.94 3.67
N VAL A 107 -11.05 25.78 2.64
CA VAL A 107 -10.01 25.93 1.62
C VAL A 107 -8.68 26.39 2.22
N GLU A 108 -8.71 27.30 3.20
CA GLU A 108 -7.50 27.85 3.81
C GLU A 108 -6.71 26.76 4.55
N ALA A 109 -7.39 25.97 5.39
CA ALA A 109 -6.74 24.91 6.13
C ALA A 109 -6.27 23.74 5.24
N TYR A 110 -6.83 23.59 4.03
CA TYR A 110 -6.32 22.67 3.02
C TYR A 110 -5.09 23.22 2.31
N ILE A 111 -5.08 24.50 1.94
CA ILE A 111 -3.93 25.15 1.30
C ILE A 111 -2.69 25.09 2.21
N ASP A 112 -2.85 25.25 3.52
CA ASP A 112 -1.74 25.08 4.46
C ASP A 112 -1.11 23.68 4.37
N LEU A 113 -1.93 22.63 4.33
CA LEU A 113 -1.46 21.25 4.15
C LEU A 113 -0.80 21.04 2.77
N LEU A 114 -1.34 21.67 1.72
CA LEU A 114 -0.76 21.60 0.38
C LEU A 114 0.60 22.31 0.31
N CYS A 115 0.75 23.45 0.97
CA CYS A 115 2.02 24.16 1.07
C CYS A 115 3.08 23.32 1.79
N GLU A 116 2.73 22.67 2.90
CA GLU A 116 3.60 21.70 3.58
C GLU A 116 3.96 20.54 2.64
N ALA A 117 3.00 19.99 1.90
CA ALA A 117 3.21 18.90 0.93
C ALA A 117 4.21 19.28 -0.17
N LEU A 118 4.06 20.47 -0.75
CA LEU A 118 4.94 20.98 -1.80
C LEU A 118 6.34 21.28 -1.25
N SER A 119 6.43 21.90 -0.06
CA SER A 119 7.71 22.17 0.60
C SER A 119 8.47 20.88 0.88
N TYR A 120 7.78 19.86 1.41
CA TYR A 120 8.37 18.56 1.69
C TYR A 120 8.84 17.82 0.43
N SER A 121 8.06 17.89 -0.65
CA SER A 121 8.33 17.13 -1.88
C SER A 121 9.44 17.74 -2.73
N PHE A 122 9.56 19.08 -2.75
CA PHE A 122 10.45 19.80 -3.67
C PHE A 122 11.51 20.67 -2.98
N GLY A 123 11.48 20.78 -1.64
CA GLY A 123 12.48 21.55 -0.89
C GLY A 123 12.35 23.06 -1.04
N THR A 124 11.13 23.58 -1.22
CA THR A 124 10.84 25.00 -1.45
C THR A 124 11.10 25.83 -0.19
N ASN A 125 11.67 27.04 -0.33
CA ASN A 125 11.94 27.93 0.81
C ASN A 125 10.64 28.59 1.37
N LEU A 126 10.70 29.12 2.60
CA LEU A 126 9.53 29.67 3.30
C LEU A 126 8.90 30.88 2.59
N GLN A 127 9.71 31.80 2.05
CA GLN A 127 9.21 32.98 1.35
C GLN A 127 8.40 32.56 0.12
N THR A 128 8.95 31.65 -0.67
CA THR A 128 8.32 31.11 -1.86
C THR A 128 7.02 30.34 -1.54
N ILE A 129 6.97 29.61 -0.42
CA ILE A 129 5.73 28.95 0.04
C ILE A 129 4.68 29.98 0.47
N SER A 130 5.09 31.05 1.17
CA SER A 130 4.18 32.13 1.57
C SER A 130 3.57 32.84 0.36
N ASP A 131 4.39 33.15 -0.65
CA ASP A 131 3.94 33.77 -1.89
C ASP A 131 2.95 32.85 -2.63
N LEU A 132 3.26 31.55 -2.70
CA LEU A 132 2.39 30.55 -3.31
C LEU A 132 1.04 30.42 -2.58
N LYS A 133 1.04 30.41 -1.25
CA LYS A 133 -0.18 30.40 -0.42
C LYS A 133 -1.08 31.59 -0.75
N GLY A 134 -0.51 32.80 -0.80
CA GLY A 134 -1.25 34.02 -1.11
C GLY A 134 -1.93 33.95 -2.48
N VAL A 135 -1.21 33.46 -3.50
CA VAL A 135 -1.79 33.29 -4.84
C VAL A 135 -2.90 32.23 -4.85
N MET A 136 -2.67 31.07 -4.23
CA MET A 136 -3.65 29.99 -4.22
C MET A 136 -4.96 30.41 -3.54
N LEU A 137 -4.88 31.14 -2.42
CA LEU A 137 -6.05 31.67 -1.72
C LEU A 137 -6.82 32.67 -2.56
N ASP A 138 -6.13 33.64 -3.18
CA ASP A 138 -6.76 34.64 -4.06
C ASP A 138 -7.43 33.99 -5.28
N THR A 139 -6.79 32.96 -5.85
CA THR A 139 -7.29 32.27 -7.03
C THR A 139 -8.50 31.37 -6.70
N LEU A 140 -8.41 30.58 -5.64
CA LEU A 140 -9.50 29.68 -5.23
C LEU A 140 -10.71 30.46 -4.71
N GLY A 141 -10.52 31.66 -4.15
CA GLY A 141 -11.61 32.54 -3.74
C GLY A 141 -12.36 33.23 -4.88
N ARG A 142 -11.81 33.25 -6.10
CA ARG A 142 -12.37 33.96 -7.27
C ARG A 142 -13.01 33.06 -8.33
N THR A 143 -12.90 31.74 -8.19
CA THR A 143 -13.25 30.79 -9.25
C THR A 143 -14.38 29.87 -8.83
N ASP A 144 -15.52 29.90 -9.55
CA ASP A 144 -16.69 29.06 -9.27
C ASP A 144 -16.55 27.58 -9.74
N GLY A 145 -15.38 27.22 -10.27
CA GLY A 145 -15.11 25.91 -10.87
C GLY A 145 -13.89 25.20 -10.29
N GLU A 146 -13.76 23.90 -10.61
CA GLU A 146 -12.59 23.13 -10.21
C GLU A 146 -11.33 23.63 -10.93
N LEU A 147 -10.44 24.28 -10.18
CA LEU A 147 -9.16 24.79 -10.64
C LEU A 147 -8.15 23.65 -10.83
N THR A 148 -7.39 23.69 -11.93
CA THR A 148 -6.26 22.78 -12.19
C THR A 148 -4.93 23.51 -12.13
N LEU A 149 -3.83 22.76 -12.06
CA LEU A 149 -2.48 23.36 -12.14
C LEU A 149 -2.26 24.10 -13.45
N MET A 150 -2.88 23.67 -14.55
CA MET A 150 -2.78 24.35 -15.84
C MET A 150 -3.52 25.69 -15.83
N ASP A 151 -4.68 25.77 -15.16
CA ASP A 151 -5.42 27.03 -15.01
C ASP A 151 -4.61 28.02 -14.16
N LEU A 152 -4.03 27.54 -13.06
CA LEU A 152 -3.16 28.34 -12.20
C LEU A 152 -1.92 28.84 -12.95
N ALA A 153 -1.32 28.01 -13.81
CA ALA A 153 -0.20 28.40 -14.66
C ALA A 153 -0.58 29.50 -15.66
N GLY A 154 -1.73 29.38 -16.33
CA GLY A 154 -2.22 30.40 -17.26
C GLY A 154 -2.45 31.76 -16.60
N LEU A 155 -2.87 31.78 -15.32
CA LEU A 155 -3.01 33.01 -14.55
C LEU A 155 -1.66 33.70 -14.30
N PHE A 156 -0.60 32.94 -14.04
CA PHE A 156 0.75 33.50 -13.89
C PHE A 156 1.30 34.08 -15.19
N GLU A 157 1.03 33.43 -16.32
CA GLU A 157 1.44 33.93 -17.63
C GLU A 157 0.69 35.23 -17.99
N ALA A 158 -0.57 35.36 -17.58
CA ALA A 158 -1.39 36.54 -17.86
C ALA A 158 -1.11 37.76 -16.97
N GLN A 159 -0.51 37.57 -15.78
CA GLN A 159 -0.33 38.61 -14.76
C GLN A 159 1.15 38.99 -14.51
N SER A 160 2.03 38.73 -15.49
CA SER A 160 3.50 38.68 -15.41
C SER A 160 4.28 39.93 -14.91
N GLU A 161 3.66 40.88 -14.23
CA GLU A 161 4.29 42.11 -13.72
C GLU A 161 4.67 42.06 -12.22
N ILE A 162 4.36 40.98 -11.49
CA ILE A 162 4.61 40.88 -10.03
C ILE A 162 5.65 39.79 -9.69
N ASN A 163 6.76 40.16 -9.03
CA ASN A 163 7.88 39.26 -8.67
C ASN A 163 7.48 38.01 -7.83
N SER A 164 6.42 38.09 -7.03
CA SER A 164 5.93 36.94 -6.22
C SER A 164 5.31 35.84 -7.09
N GLN A 165 4.74 36.18 -8.25
CA GLN A 165 4.13 35.24 -9.19
C GLN A 165 5.18 34.43 -9.97
N LEU A 166 6.29 35.05 -10.36
CA LEU A 166 7.44 34.36 -10.96
C LEU A 166 8.05 33.32 -9.99
N THR A 167 8.09 33.68 -8.71
CA THR A 167 8.62 32.80 -7.65
C THR A 167 7.69 31.62 -7.38
N ALA A 168 6.37 31.84 -7.34
CA ALA A 168 5.35 30.80 -7.24
C ALA A 168 5.33 29.86 -8.46
N TYR A 169 5.48 30.41 -9.68
CA TYR A 169 5.57 29.65 -10.92
C TYR A 169 6.76 28.68 -10.92
N GLY A 170 7.92 29.10 -10.39
CA GLY A 170 9.10 28.24 -10.25
C GLY A 170 8.88 26.98 -9.41
N VAL A 171 8.04 27.03 -8.37
CA VAL A 171 7.70 25.86 -7.53
C VAL A 171 6.80 24.88 -8.26
N LEU A 172 5.89 25.40 -9.06
CA LEU A 172 4.91 24.61 -9.79
C LEU A 172 5.48 24.10 -11.11
N GLN A 173 6.56 24.69 -11.62
CA GLN A 173 7.20 24.30 -12.88
C GLN A 173 7.45 22.78 -12.99
N PRO A 174 7.96 22.07 -11.96
CA PRO A 174 8.08 20.61 -12.02
C PRO A 174 6.72 19.92 -12.23
N LEU A 175 5.65 20.45 -11.64
CA LEU A 175 4.30 19.91 -11.78
C LEU A 175 3.63 20.26 -13.11
N LEU A 176 4.10 21.29 -13.81
CA LEU A 176 3.59 21.69 -15.13
C LEU A 176 4.30 20.96 -16.26
N THR A 177 5.52 20.48 -16.03
CA THR A 177 6.38 19.87 -17.05
C THR A 177 6.61 18.38 -16.83
N GLY A 178 6.86 17.63 -17.90
CA GLY A 178 7.24 16.21 -17.80
C GLY A 178 6.09 15.22 -17.58
N LYS A 179 6.42 13.93 -17.81
CA LYS A 179 5.48 12.79 -17.76
C LYS A 179 5.10 12.37 -16.34
N SER A 180 6.06 12.45 -15.39
CA SER A 180 5.82 12.08 -13.98
C SER A 180 4.80 12.99 -13.27
N ALA A 181 4.56 14.19 -13.81
CA ALA A 181 3.60 15.14 -13.28
C ALA A 181 2.17 14.96 -13.84
N ALA A 182 2.00 14.11 -14.88
CA ALA A 182 0.69 13.88 -15.51
C ALA A 182 -0.46 13.58 -14.52
N PRO A 183 -0.25 12.78 -13.44
CA PRO A 183 -1.31 12.47 -12.48
C PRO A 183 -1.83 13.68 -11.67
N PHE A 184 -1.21 14.86 -11.76
CA PHE A 184 -1.55 16.02 -10.95
C PHE A 184 -2.10 17.21 -11.74
N LYS A 185 -2.09 17.14 -13.09
CA LYS A 185 -2.35 18.31 -13.96
C LYS A 185 -3.82 18.55 -14.28
N GLY A 186 -4.65 17.51 -14.21
CA GLY A 186 -6.04 17.57 -14.66
C GLY A 186 -7.05 17.82 -13.55
N LYS A 187 -8.32 17.66 -13.89
CA LYS A 187 -9.42 17.58 -12.92
C LYS A 187 -9.34 16.27 -12.14
N GLN A 188 -9.65 16.33 -10.84
CA GLN A 188 -9.70 15.21 -9.92
C GLN A 188 -10.60 14.11 -10.47
N THR A 189 -10.06 12.89 -10.53
CA THR A 189 -10.86 11.69 -10.84
C THR A 189 -10.90 10.72 -9.65
N ILE A 190 -10.16 11.01 -8.58
CA ILE A 190 -10.14 10.21 -7.34
C ILE A 190 -10.81 11.04 -6.24
N GLU A 191 -12.01 10.67 -5.84
CA GLU A 191 -12.70 11.31 -4.71
C GLU A 191 -12.44 10.51 -3.43
N MET A 192 -12.16 11.18 -2.30
CA MET A 192 -11.83 10.47 -1.05
C MET A 192 -13.02 9.69 -0.51
N GLU A 193 -14.24 10.18 -0.72
CA GLU A 193 -15.45 9.43 -0.35
C GLU A 193 -15.51 8.06 -1.03
N ASP A 194 -15.20 8.04 -2.33
CA ASP A 194 -15.20 6.86 -3.16
C ASP A 194 -14.05 5.91 -2.80
N ALA A 195 -12.85 6.48 -2.62
CA ALA A 195 -11.67 5.75 -2.19
C ALA A 195 -11.82 5.13 -0.79
N LEU A 196 -12.72 5.65 0.05
CA LEU A 196 -13.01 5.15 1.39
C LEU A 196 -14.33 4.36 1.46
N SER A 197 -14.75 3.74 0.37
CA SER A 197 -15.93 2.86 0.34
C SER A 197 -15.64 1.45 0.90
N GLY A 198 -14.39 0.96 0.82
CA GLY A 198 -13.96 -0.37 1.25
C GLY A 198 -12.45 -0.44 1.47
N ILE A 199 -11.79 -1.44 0.86
CA ILE A 199 -10.33 -1.52 0.76
C ILE A 199 -9.90 -0.96 -0.60
N SER A 200 -9.19 0.16 -0.61
CA SER A 200 -8.70 0.78 -1.83
C SER A 200 -7.18 0.75 -1.89
N VAL A 201 -6.65 0.57 -3.10
CA VAL A 201 -5.22 0.65 -3.40
C VAL A 201 -4.99 1.79 -4.38
N LEU A 202 -4.15 2.75 -3.99
CA LEU A 202 -3.64 3.80 -4.85
C LEU A 202 -2.24 3.41 -5.33
N GLU A 203 -2.13 3.02 -6.59
CA GLU A 203 -0.89 2.52 -7.17
C GLU A 203 -0.10 3.65 -7.85
N LEU A 204 1.17 3.79 -7.45
CA LEU A 204 2.09 4.83 -7.95
C LEU A 204 3.24 4.25 -8.80
N SER A 205 3.13 3.00 -9.25
CA SER A 205 4.20 2.28 -9.97
C SER A 205 4.64 2.98 -11.26
N SER A 206 3.73 3.72 -11.90
CA SER A 206 3.97 4.51 -13.12
C SER A 206 4.78 5.78 -12.89
N ILE A 207 4.83 6.29 -11.64
CA ILE A 207 5.58 7.49 -11.29
C ILE A 207 7.04 7.09 -11.05
N GLN A 208 7.95 7.51 -11.92
CA GLN A 208 9.36 7.15 -11.77
C GLN A 208 10.09 8.05 -10.76
N SER A 209 9.76 9.32 -10.73
CA SER A 209 10.47 10.29 -9.88
C SER A 209 10.08 10.16 -8.41
N ARG A 210 11.10 10.08 -7.56
CA ARG A 210 10.95 9.98 -6.10
C ARG A 210 10.14 11.14 -5.52
N ASN A 211 10.43 12.37 -5.95
CA ASN A 211 9.77 13.57 -5.41
C ASN A 211 8.26 13.59 -5.75
N PHE A 212 7.86 13.08 -6.91
CA PHE A 212 6.44 12.95 -7.26
C PHE A 212 5.75 11.82 -6.52
N LYS A 213 6.46 10.73 -6.18
CA LYS A 213 5.91 9.72 -5.25
C LYS A 213 5.68 10.35 -3.88
N ILE A 214 6.67 11.05 -3.35
CA ILE A 214 6.57 11.80 -2.08
C ILE A 214 5.37 12.74 -2.10
N LEU A 215 5.21 13.51 -3.19
CA LEU A 215 4.06 14.38 -3.37
C LEU A 215 2.73 13.61 -3.33
N ALA A 216 2.64 12.47 -4.01
CA ALA A 216 1.43 11.64 -3.95
C ALA A 216 1.13 11.18 -2.51
N TYR A 217 2.13 10.75 -1.73
CA TYR A 217 1.94 10.44 -0.30
C TYR A 217 1.40 11.65 0.47
N CYS A 218 2.04 12.81 0.32
CA CYS A 218 1.63 14.04 1.00
C CYS A 218 0.22 14.47 0.63
N LEU A 219 -0.14 14.43 -0.66
CA LEU A 219 -1.45 14.86 -1.16
C LEU A 219 -2.56 13.93 -0.67
N VAL A 220 -2.33 12.62 -0.64
CA VAL A 220 -3.31 11.68 -0.08
C VAL A 220 -3.51 11.97 1.41
N ILE A 221 -2.43 12.18 2.16
CA ILE A 221 -2.52 12.54 3.59
C ILE A 221 -3.27 13.86 3.78
N ALA A 222 -2.95 14.89 2.99
CA ALA A 222 -3.60 16.20 3.07
C ALA A 222 -5.10 16.09 2.76
N LYS A 223 -5.48 15.39 1.69
CA LYS A 223 -6.88 15.16 1.32
C LYS A 223 -7.63 14.30 2.33
N LEU A 224 -6.99 13.28 2.92
CA LEU A 224 -7.60 12.49 3.99
C LEU A 224 -7.85 13.33 5.24
N LEU A 225 -6.88 14.16 5.66
CA LEU A 225 -7.05 15.06 6.80
C LEU A 225 -8.17 16.07 6.53
N ASP A 226 -8.22 16.63 5.33
CA ASP A 226 -9.25 17.58 4.92
C ASP A 226 -10.64 16.94 4.88
N TYR A 227 -10.77 15.76 4.25
CA TYR A 227 -12.00 14.97 4.23
C TYR A 227 -12.49 14.59 5.64
N ALA A 228 -11.57 14.20 6.53
CA ALA A 228 -11.89 13.80 7.89
C ALA A 228 -12.44 14.94 8.76
N ARG A 229 -12.24 16.21 8.39
CA ARG A 229 -12.86 17.37 9.05
C ARG A 229 -14.38 17.35 8.92
N GLN A 230 -14.89 16.87 7.78
CA GLN A 230 -16.33 16.81 7.50
C GLN A 230 -16.93 15.46 7.85
N VAL A 231 -16.17 14.38 7.60
CA VAL A 231 -16.68 13.01 7.71
C VAL A 231 -15.85 12.22 8.71
N LYS A 232 -16.44 11.92 9.87
CA LYS A 232 -15.80 11.08 10.89
C LYS A 232 -15.90 9.59 10.54
N LYS A 233 -15.04 9.13 9.63
CA LYS A 233 -14.85 7.70 9.33
C LYS A 233 -13.61 7.17 10.05
N ARG A 234 -13.64 5.88 10.42
CA ARG A 234 -12.45 5.18 10.90
C ARG A 234 -11.65 4.70 9.69
N ILE A 235 -10.45 5.23 9.52
CA ILE A 235 -9.65 4.99 8.32
C ILE A 235 -8.35 4.30 8.73
N LEU A 236 -7.99 3.20 8.10
CA LEU A 236 -6.63 2.64 8.17
C LEU A 236 -5.88 3.05 6.90
N LEU A 237 -4.88 3.90 7.06
CA LEU A 237 -3.94 4.27 6.02
C LEU A 237 -2.71 3.36 6.08
N ILE A 238 -2.50 2.57 5.03
CA ILE A 238 -1.31 1.73 4.88
C ILE A 238 -0.34 2.43 3.92
N ILE A 239 0.86 2.73 4.41
CA ILE A 239 1.91 3.41 3.65
C ILE A 239 2.98 2.37 3.31
N ASP A 240 2.98 1.89 2.06
CA ASP A 240 4.04 1.01 1.55
C ASP A 240 5.32 1.80 1.25
N ALA A 241 6.46 1.13 1.38
CA ALA A 241 7.81 1.65 1.23
C ALA A 241 8.01 2.99 1.94
N ALA A 242 7.70 3.01 3.25
CA ALA A 242 7.77 4.21 4.07
C ALA A 242 9.15 4.90 4.04
N GLU A 243 10.24 4.18 3.70
CA GLU A 243 11.57 4.72 3.49
C GLU A 243 11.69 5.72 2.32
N ILE A 244 10.77 5.64 1.35
CA ILE A 244 10.70 6.63 0.26
C ILE A 244 10.28 7.97 0.85
N PHE A 245 9.28 7.93 1.73
CA PHE A 245 8.62 9.09 2.28
C PHE A 245 9.38 9.69 3.46
N TRP A 246 9.82 8.88 4.42
CA TRP A 246 10.61 9.29 5.59
C TRP A 246 11.95 8.57 5.64
N PRO A 247 12.88 8.84 4.71
CA PRO A 247 14.21 8.25 4.76
C PRO A 247 14.91 8.56 6.09
N ASP A 248 15.70 7.61 6.61
CA ASP A 248 16.70 7.90 7.65
C ASP A 248 17.73 8.86 7.05
N LEU A 249 17.72 10.10 7.55
CA LEU A 249 18.60 11.18 7.12
C LEU A 249 19.61 11.51 8.21
N SER A 250 20.10 10.53 8.97
CA SER A 250 21.07 10.69 10.07
C SER A 250 22.34 11.52 9.77
N ILE A 251 22.52 12.00 8.53
CA ILE A 251 23.60 12.88 8.08
C ILE A 251 23.11 14.30 7.67
N GLN A 252 21.80 14.52 7.44
CA GLN A 252 21.25 15.82 7.05
C GLN A 252 20.47 16.45 8.22
N ARG A 253 20.75 17.73 8.50
CA ARG A 253 19.89 18.51 9.40
C ARG A 253 18.49 18.50 8.79
N LEU A 254 17.49 18.03 9.55
CA LEU A 254 16.11 18.27 9.18
C LEU A 254 15.96 19.77 9.02
N ASP A 255 15.61 20.17 7.82
CA ASP A 255 15.20 21.53 7.57
C ASP A 255 13.91 21.79 8.36
N SER A 256 13.77 22.98 8.93
CA SER A 256 12.51 23.38 9.60
C SER A 256 11.31 23.21 8.66
N ARG A 257 11.56 23.27 7.35
CA ARG A 257 10.62 23.06 6.24
C ARG A 257 10.02 21.67 6.12
N SER A 258 10.57 20.67 6.80
CA SER A 258 10.04 19.29 6.80
C SER A 258 9.42 18.87 8.13
N ALA A 259 9.36 19.79 9.11
CA ALA A 259 8.99 19.47 10.48
C ALA A 259 7.58 18.88 10.60
N PHE A 260 6.62 19.36 9.81
CA PHE A 260 5.24 18.86 9.83
C PHE A 260 5.16 17.33 9.60
N PHE A 261 5.70 16.84 8.48
CA PHE A 261 5.61 15.42 8.13
C PHE A 261 6.46 14.52 9.03
N TYR A 262 7.54 15.02 9.63
CA TYR A 262 8.35 14.21 10.55
C TYR A 262 7.84 14.19 12.00
N LEU A 263 7.19 15.26 12.46
CA LEU A 263 6.89 15.46 13.88
C LEU A 263 5.38 15.52 14.20
N HIS A 264 4.56 16.06 13.30
CA HIS A 264 3.18 16.43 13.61
C HIS A 264 2.13 15.59 12.89
N VAL A 265 2.45 15.08 11.70
CA VAL A 265 1.46 14.41 10.83
C VAL A 265 0.76 13.23 11.51
N PHE A 266 1.48 12.37 12.24
CA PHE A 266 0.88 11.20 12.90
C PHE A 266 -0.07 11.59 14.04
N GLN A 267 0.24 12.67 14.77
CA GLN A 267 -0.64 13.19 15.80
C GLN A 267 -1.95 13.71 15.19
N MET A 268 -1.85 14.48 14.11
CA MET A 268 -3.03 15.00 13.40
C MET A 268 -3.88 13.90 12.76
N LEU A 269 -3.24 12.90 12.13
CA LEU A 269 -3.94 11.73 11.58
C LEU A 269 -4.72 11.01 12.69
N ARG A 270 -4.07 10.73 13.83
CA ARG A 270 -4.70 10.08 14.99
C ARG A 270 -5.88 10.89 15.54
N GLN A 271 -5.72 12.19 15.70
CA GLN A 271 -6.78 13.09 16.16
C GLN A 271 -7.97 13.13 15.20
N SER A 272 -7.72 12.91 13.91
CA SER A 272 -8.73 12.85 12.85
C SER A 272 -9.37 11.47 12.67
N GLY A 273 -9.02 10.48 13.50
CA GLY A 273 -9.52 9.11 13.39
C GLY A 273 -8.91 8.31 12.23
N ILE A 274 -7.74 8.75 11.74
CA ILE A 274 -6.94 8.07 10.72
C ILE A 274 -5.79 7.33 11.41
N TYR A 275 -5.82 6.03 11.30
CA TYR A 275 -4.90 5.07 11.88
C TYR A 275 -3.85 4.72 10.83
N VAL A 276 -2.59 4.54 11.23
CA VAL A 276 -1.49 4.37 10.27
C VAL A 276 -0.79 3.03 10.44
N CYS A 277 -0.58 2.35 9.32
CA CYS A 277 0.33 1.22 9.20
C CYS A 277 1.51 1.59 8.29
N LEU A 278 2.74 1.54 8.80
CA LEU A 278 3.94 1.71 7.97
C LEU A 278 4.46 0.36 7.52
N CYS A 279 4.82 0.27 6.25
CA CYS A 279 5.36 -0.95 5.65
C CYS A 279 6.72 -0.67 5.02
N SER A 280 7.71 -1.54 5.28
CA SER A 280 9.02 -1.44 4.65
C SER A 280 9.78 -2.77 4.70
N LYS A 281 10.74 -2.95 3.78
CA LYS A 281 11.68 -4.08 3.88
C LYS A 281 12.58 -3.99 5.11
N SER A 282 12.89 -2.79 5.59
CA SER A 282 13.79 -2.59 6.72
C SER A 282 13.42 -1.33 7.50
N PRO A 283 13.27 -1.41 8.84
CA PRO A 283 13.05 -0.22 9.66
C PRO A 283 14.25 0.74 9.65
N LEU A 284 15.48 0.27 9.35
CA LEU A 284 16.67 1.13 9.33
C LEU A 284 16.65 2.20 8.24
N TRP A 285 15.79 2.06 7.24
CA TRP A 285 15.69 3.05 6.17
C TRP A 285 14.67 4.13 6.48
N ILE A 286 14.03 4.05 7.65
CA ILE A 286 13.01 4.99 8.11
C ILE A 286 13.58 5.79 9.27
N GLU A 287 13.33 7.10 9.26
CA GLU A 287 13.75 8.01 10.32
C GLU A 287 13.26 7.53 11.72
N LYS A 288 14.18 7.47 12.70
CA LYS A 288 13.89 6.92 14.03
C LYS A 288 12.76 7.63 14.77
N ARG A 289 12.62 8.95 14.57
CA ARG A 289 11.53 9.75 15.17
C ARG A 289 10.15 9.34 14.66
N VAL A 290 10.07 9.00 13.38
CA VAL A 290 8.86 8.45 12.77
C VAL A 290 8.53 7.12 13.45
N LEU A 291 9.49 6.19 13.51
CA LEU A 291 9.30 4.89 14.15
C LEU A 291 8.90 4.99 15.63
N SER A 292 9.44 5.95 16.38
CA SER A 292 9.09 6.13 17.80
C SER A 292 7.64 6.57 18.05
N SER A 293 6.91 6.96 17.00
CA SER A 293 5.50 7.33 17.10
C SER A 293 4.53 6.14 17.11
N PHE A 294 5.06 4.92 16.91
CA PHE A 294 4.29 3.68 16.69
C PHE A 294 4.31 2.77 17.92
N GLY A 295 3.14 2.22 18.25
CA GLY A 295 2.95 1.37 19.43
C GLY A 295 3.06 -0.12 19.18
N THR A 296 3.18 -0.60 17.95
CA THR A 296 3.35 -2.04 17.67
C THR A 296 4.21 -2.27 16.45
N PHE A 297 5.18 -3.18 16.54
CA PHE A 297 5.96 -3.63 15.39
C PHE A 297 5.76 -5.11 15.09
N VAL A 298 5.64 -5.43 13.81
CA VAL A 298 5.59 -6.79 13.27
C VAL A 298 6.82 -6.98 12.40
N HIS A 299 7.70 -7.91 12.79
CA HIS A 299 8.94 -8.19 12.08
C HIS A 299 8.91 -9.59 11.47
N PHE A 300 8.73 -9.64 10.16
CA PHE A 300 9.03 -10.82 9.35
C PHE A 300 10.55 -11.02 9.24
N ARG A 301 10.95 -12.11 8.57
CA ARG A 301 12.35 -12.40 8.28
C ARG A 301 13.08 -11.16 7.74
N ALA A 302 14.15 -10.77 8.43
CA ALA A 302 14.94 -9.59 8.12
C ALA A 302 16.16 -9.96 7.26
N SER A 303 16.45 -9.16 6.24
CA SER A 303 17.71 -9.28 5.47
C SER A 303 18.92 -8.79 6.27
N ASN A 304 18.72 -7.79 7.14
CA ASN A 304 19.69 -7.32 8.11
C ASN A 304 19.13 -7.57 9.52
N PRO A 305 19.61 -8.59 10.25
CA PRO A 305 19.06 -8.94 11.55
C PRO A 305 19.38 -7.92 12.65
N TYR A 306 20.50 -7.20 12.54
CA TYR A 306 20.85 -6.11 13.46
C TYR A 306 19.88 -4.92 13.34
N ALA A 307 19.33 -4.69 12.13
CA ALA A 307 18.27 -3.72 11.88
C ALA A 307 17.01 -4.03 12.69
N ALA A 308 16.57 -5.30 12.61
CA ALA A 308 15.40 -5.79 13.31
C ALA A 308 15.61 -5.79 14.82
N MET A 309 16.82 -6.15 15.28
CA MET A 309 17.19 -6.05 16.69
C MET A 309 17.16 -4.60 17.20
N ALA A 310 17.67 -3.63 16.43
CA ALA A 310 17.61 -2.22 16.81
C ALA A 310 16.16 -1.71 16.92
N ALA A 311 15.29 -2.07 15.97
CA ALA A 311 13.86 -1.76 16.06
C ALA A 311 13.17 -2.46 17.23
N SER A 312 13.54 -3.72 17.52
CA SER A 312 13.08 -4.42 18.71
C SER A 312 13.50 -3.71 20.00
N ASN A 313 14.73 -3.20 20.06
CA ASN A 313 15.22 -2.43 21.19
C ASN A 313 14.45 -1.12 21.37
N LEU A 314 14.03 -0.45 20.29
CA LEU A 314 13.14 0.72 20.36
C LEU A 314 11.80 0.37 21.04
N MET A 315 11.30 -0.84 20.85
CA MET A 315 10.11 -1.36 21.55
C MET A 315 10.41 -1.86 22.98
N GLY A 316 11.62 -1.64 23.47
CA GLY A 316 12.07 -2.07 24.80
C GLY A 316 12.29 -3.58 24.91
N ARG A 317 12.62 -4.26 23.80
CA ARG A 317 12.74 -5.74 23.74
C ARG A 317 14.05 -6.19 23.12
N LYS A 318 14.69 -7.17 23.75
CA LYS A 318 15.87 -7.85 23.20
C LYS A 318 15.42 -9.14 22.51
N VAL A 319 15.47 -9.14 21.19
CA VAL A 319 15.39 -10.35 20.35
C VAL A 319 16.76 -10.50 19.72
N ASP A 320 17.35 -11.69 19.84
CA ASP A 320 18.65 -11.95 19.24
C ASP A 320 18.58 -11.83 17.71
N ALA A 321 19.64 -11.27 17.11
CA ALA A 321 19.73 -11.05 15.68
C ALA A 321 19.43 -12.33 14.88
N ASP A 322 20.01 -13.46 15.29
CA ASP A 322 19.85 -14.76 14.61
C ASP A 322 18.40 -15.25 14.57
N ALA A 323 17.60 -14.87 15.57
CA ALA A 323 16.19 -15.23 15.64
C ALA A 323 15.39 -14.60 14.49
N PHE A 324 15.84 -13.49 13.89
CA PHE A 324 15.17 -12.86 12.73
C PHE A 324 15.55 -13.47 11.39
N ILE A 325 16.67 -14.20 11.32
CA ILE A 325 17.14 -14.84 10.09
C ILE A 325 16.41 -16.16 9.84
N SER A 326 16.20 -16.91 10.92
CA SER A 326 15.66 -18.27 10.91
C SER A 326 14.13 -18.35 10.76
N ILE A 327 13.44 -17.20 10.81
CA ILE A 327 11.98 -17.15 10.70
C ILE A 327 11.53 -17.52 9.29
N GLY A 328 10.57 -18.45 9.18
CA GLY A 328 9.90 -18.77 7.92
C GLY A 328 9.09 -17.59 7.36
N THR A 329 8.74 -17.63 6.08
CA THR A 329 8.08 -16.50 5.39
C THR A 329 6.68 -16.17 5.90
N SER A 330 5.99 -17.12 6.54
CA SER A 330 4.66 -16.94 7.13
C SER A 330 4.69 -16.60 8.62
N PHE A 331 5.88 -16.43 9.19
CA PHE A 331 6.05 -16.15 10.61
C PHE A 331 6.65 -14.75 10.81
N ALA A 332 6.27 -14.11 11.90
CA ALA A 332 6.82 -12.82 12.30
C ALA A 332 6.78 -12.66 13.81
N TYR A 333 7.71 -11.87 14.35
CA TYR A 333 7.64 -11.42 15.74
C TYR A 333 6.71 -10.22 15.85
N VAL A 334 5.74 -10.29 16.76
CA VAL A 334 4.90 -9.17 17.16
C VAL A 334 5.45 -8.57 18.46
N LEU A 335 5.81 -7.30 18.39
CA LEU A 335 6.51 -6.55 19.43
C LEU A 335 5.60 -5.44 19.93
N ARG A 336 5.28 -5.47 21.24
CA ARG A 336 4.44 -4.47 21.91
C ARG A 336 5.18 -3.85 23.11
N PRO A 337 5.03 -2.54 23.38
CA PRO A 337 5.72 -1.84 24.46
C PRO A 337 5.45 -2.43 25.84
N ARG A 338 4.25 -3.01 26.06
CA ARG A 338 3.78 -3.51 27.37
C ARG A 338 3.88 -5.02 27.56
N ASN A 339 4.07 -5.83 26.51
CA ASN A 339 4.21 -7.29 26.67
C ASN A 339 5.65 -7.71 26.91
N LYS A 340 5.92 -8.43 28.03
CA LYS A 340 7.28 -8.77 28.49
C LYS A 340 8.08 -9.66 27.52
N ARG A 341 7.43 -10.41 26.63
CA ARG A 341 8.10 -11.29 25.65
C ARG A 341 7.62 -10.99 24.22
N PRO A 342 8.52 -11.00 23.23
CA PRO A 342 8.18 -11.07 21.81
C PRO A 342 7.25 -12.26 21.55
N GLU A 343 6.21 -12.04 20.75
CA GLU A 343 5.28 -13.11 20.34
C GLU A 343 5.64 -13.59 18.95
N LEU A 344 6.05 -14.86 18.81
CA LEU A 344 6.21 -15.47 17.50
C LEU A 344 4.83 -15.83 16.95
N CYS A 345 4.42 -15.18 15.88
CA CYS A 345 3.12 -15.35 15.26
C CYS A 345 3.27 -16.03 13.90
N ARG A 346 2.48 -17.08 13.64
CA ARG A 346 2.22 -17.57 12.28
C ARG A 346 1.03 -16.81 11.73
N PHE A 347 1.26 -15.97 10.72
CA PHE A 347 0.23 -15.10 10.16
C PHE A 347 -0.86 -15.92 9.44
N LEU A 348 -2.10 -15.41 9.50
CA LEU A 348 -3.18 -15.87 8.64
C LEU A 348 -2.80 -15.69 7.17
N ARG A 349 -3.45 -16.46 6.29
CA ARG A 349 -3.34 -16.24 4.85
C ARG A 349 -4.35 -15.17 4.45
N PRO A 350 -3.96 -14.17 3.62
CA PRO A 350 -4.92 -13.26 3.02
C PRO A 350 -6.04 -14.02 2.30
N ARG A 351 -7.27 -13.52 2.43
CA ARG A 351 -8.50 -14.12 1.89
C ARG A 351 -8.46 -14.21 0.37
N TRP A 352 -7.82 -13.27 -0.30
CA TRP A 352 -7.69 -13.30 -1.76
C TRP A 352 -6.95 -14.55 -2.29
N ILE A 353 -6.14 -15.22 -1.45
CA ILE A 353 -5.48 -16.49 -1.82
C ILE A 353 -6.49 -17.65 -1.81
N LEU A 354 -7.53 -17.55 -1.00
CA LEU A 354 -8.48 -18.62 -0.68
C LEU A 354 -9.81 -18.47 -1.42
N GLU A 355 -10.27 -17.26 -1.64
CA GLU A 355 -11.59 -16.95 -2.19
C GLU A 355 -11.52 -16.52 -3.66
N LYS A 356 -12.41 -17.06 -4.49
CA LYS A 356 -12.61 -16.59 -5.87
C LYS A 356 -13.60 -15.43 -5.82
N VAL A 357 -13.16 -14.23 -6.22
CA VAL A 357 -14.09 -13.14 -6.53
C VAL A 357 -14.74 -13.41 -7.88
N ASP A 358 -16.04 -13.12 -7.98
CA ASP A 358 -16.79 -13.28 -9.22
C ASP A 358 -16.23 -12.37 -10.32
N LYS A 359 -16.14 -12.89 -11.55
CA LYS A 359 -15.64 -12.14 -12.71
C LYS A 359 -16.58 -11.01 -13.09
N ASP A 360 -17.88 -11.17 -12.87
CA ASP A 360 -18.89 -10.16 -13.19
C ASP A 360 -18.83 -8.97 -12.22
N ASP A 361 -18.52 -9.23 -10.94
CA ASP A 361 -18.25 -8.19 -9.94
C ASP A 361 -16.99 -7.39 -10.31
N ILE A 362 -15.93 -8.06 -10.74
CA ILE A 362 -14.68 -7.42 -11.20
C ILE A 362 -14.94 -6.56 -12.44
N ALA A 363 -15.72 -7.04 -13.40
CA ALA A 363 -16.04 -6.31 -14.62
C ALA A 363 -16.88 -5.06 -14.32
N THR A 364 -17.89 -5.19 -13.48
CA THR A 364 -18.76 -4.08 -13.05
C THR A 364 -17.96 -3.02 -12.30
N ARG A 365 -17.13 -3.44 -11.35
CA ARG A 365 -16.21 -2.53 -10.63
C ARG A 365 -15.30 -1.77 -11.58
N ASN A 366 -14.62 -2.47 -12.48
CA ASN A 366 -13.66 -1.86 -13.40
C ASN A 366 -14.33 -0.84 -14.34
N SER A 367 -15.57 -1.12 -14.77
CA SER A 367 -16.38 -0.19 -15.53
C SER A 367 -16.74 1.07 -14.72
N GLN A 368 -17.12 0.90 -13.45
CA GLN A 368 -17.46 2.04 -12.57
C GLN A 368 -16.25 2.94 -12.27
N LEU A 369 -15.06 2.36 -12.17
CA LEU A 369 -13.81 3.08 -11.96
C LEU A 369 -13.23 3.70 -13.25
N GLY A 370 -13.89 3.56 -14.40
CA GLY A 370 -13.39 4.08 -15.67
C GLY A 370 -12.08 3.42 -16.15
N ILE A 371 -11.73 2.25 -15.60
CA ILE A 371 -10.51 1.52 -15.96
C ILE A 371 -10.67 0.97 -17.38
N ARG A 372 -9.90 1.49 -18.33
CA ARG A 372 -9.99 1.07 -19.73
C ARG A 372 -9.58 -0.41 -19.89
N PRO A 373 -10.20 -1.17 -20.82
CA PRO A 373 -9.76 -2.54 -21.15
C PRO A 373 -8.30 -2.62 -21.62
N SER A 374 -7.72 -1.52 -22.12
CA SER A 374 -6.29 -1.43 -22.44
C SER A 374 -5.39 -1.48 -21.20
N SER A 375 -5.86 -0.98 -20.06
CA SER A 375 -5.19 -1.09 -18.76
C SER A 375 -5.27 -2.54 -18.25
N GLN A 376 -6.34 -3.27 -18.59
CA GLN A 376 -6.40 -4.73 -18.40
C GLN A 376 -5.39 -5.48 -19.30
N LYS A 377 -5.02 -4.95 -20.47
CA LYS A 377 -3.93 -5.52 -21.28
C LYS A 377 -2.54 -5.29 -20.65
N LEU A 378 -2.35 -4.23 -19.87
CA LEU A 378 -1.14 -4.04 -19.05
C LEU A 378 -1.12 -5.00 -17.86
N GLN A 379 -2.27 -5.22 -17.23
CA GLN A 379 -2.51 -6.28 -16.23
C GLN A 379 -2.37 -7.71 -16.80
N ALA A 380 -2.51 -7.86 -18.12
CA ALA A 380 -2.44 -9.11 -18.86
C ALA A 380 -1.21 -9.24 -19.78
N LYS A 381 -0.17 -8.40 -19.64
CA LYS A 381 1.14 -8.69 -20.26
C LYS A 381 1.71 -9.91 -19.56
N CYS A 382 1.54 -11.08 -20.17
CA CYS A 382 1.93 -12.37 -19.62
C CYS A 382 3.34 -12.73 -20.08
N LYS A 383 4.34 -12.01 -19.57
CA LYS A 383 5.71 -12.21 -20.00
C LYS A 383 6.54 -12.81 -18.88
N ILE A 384 6.59 -14.14 -18.85
CA ILE A 384 7.52 -14.89 -18.01
C ILE A 384 8.96 -14.34 -18.17
N ALA A 385 9.33 -13.96 -19.40
CA ALA A 385 10.60 -13.32 -19.72
C ALA A 385 10.81 -11.96 -19.01
N ASP A 386 9.80 -11.10 -18.95
CA ASP A 386 9.92 -9.77 -18.33
C ASP A 386 9.82 -9.87 -16.78
N ASP A 387 8.94 -10.73 -16.27
CA ASP A 387 8.66 -10.86 -14.82
C ASP A 387 9.76 -11.65 -14.06
N PHE A 388 10.48 -12.54 -14.76
CA PHE A 388 11.44 -13.46 -14.14
C PHE A 388 12.83 -13.42 -14.76
N ALA A 389 13.04 -12.70 -15.87
CA ALA A 389 14.33 -12.49 -16.53
C ALA A 389 15.12 -13.80 -16.68
N GLU A 390 16.28 -13.90 -16.01
CA GLU A 390 17.17 -15.08 -16.01
C GLU A 390 16.50 -16.38 -15.51
N ASN A 391 15.40 -16.28 -14.75
CA ASN A 391 14.66 -17.44 -14.23
C ASN A 391 13.46 -17.83 -15.11
N ALA A 392 13.30 -17.21 -16.28
CA ALA A 392 12.14 -17.41 -17.15
C ALA A 392 11.95 -18.88 -17.55
N GLU A 393 13.03 -19.58 -17.86
CA GLU A 393 12.98 -20.99 -18.26
C GLU A 393 12.61 -21.91 -17.09
N SER A 394 13.20 -21.69 -15.91
CA SER A 394 12.84 -22.42 -14.69
C SER A 394 11.38 -22.21 -14.31
N VAL A 395 10.88 -20.98 -14.46
CA VAL A 395 9.47 -20.63 -14.20
C VAL A 395 8.53 -21.29 -15.21
N TYR A 396 8.88 -21.27 -16.49
CA TYR A 396 8.13 -21.98 -17.51
C TYR A 396 8.01 -23.46 -17.17
N ASN A 397 9.12 -24.12 -16.81
CA ASN A 397 9.14 -25.53 -16.43
C ASN A 397 8.25 -25.84 -15.21
N ILE A 398 8.21 -24.94 -14.23
CA ILE A 398 7.33 -25.07 -13.05
C ILE A 398 5.86 -25.00 -13.47
N LEU A 399 5.49 -23.97 -14.23
CA LEU A 399 4.10 -23.78 -14.68
C LEU A 399 3.64 -24.92 -15.58
N ASP A 400 4.51 -25.40 -16.46
CA ASP A 400 4.21 -26.50 -17.37
C ASP A 400 4.04 -27.84 -16.62
N LYS A 401 4.88 -28.10 -15.61
CA LYS A 401 4.69 -29.26 -14.72
C LYS A 401 3.33 -29.20 -14.01
N VAL A 402 2.94 -28.04 -13.47
CA VAL A 402 1.63 -27.87 -12.84
C VAL A 402 0.49 -28.04 -13.85
N ARG A 403 0.67 -27.60 -15.11
CA ARG A 403 -0.28 -27.84 -16.21
C ARG A 403 -0.45 -29.32 -16.49
N ALA A 404 0.67 -30.03 -16.70
CA ALA A 404 0.71 -31.42 -17.11
C ALA A 404 0.17 -32.36 -16.03
N SER A 405 0.38 -32.04 -14.75
CA SER A 405 -0.12 -32.83 -13.62
C SER A 405 -1.57 -32.53 -13.24
N GLY A 406 -2.23 -31.56 -13.88
CA GLY A 406 -3.57 -31.09 -13.49
C GLY A 406 -3.60 -30.39 -12.13
N GLY A 407 -2.44 -30.05 -11.59
CA GLY A 407 -2.23 -29.50 -10.25
C GLY A 407 -1.12 -30.24 -9.48
N PHE A 408 -0.43 -29.55 -8.58
CA PHE A 408 0.69 -30.12 -7.80
C PHE A 408 0.37 -30.10 -6.30
N PRO A 409 0.45 -31.23 -5.56
CA PRO A 409 0.16 -31.26 -4.13
C PRO A 409 1.00 -30.25 -3.35
N PHE A 410 0.36 -29.37 -2.58
CA PHE A 410 1.05 -28.29 -1.87
C PHE A 410 1.93 -28.80 -0.72
N GLN A 411 1.62 -29.96 -0.16
CA GLN A 411 2.42 -30.59 0.90
C GLN A 411 3.79 -31.08 0.38
N GLU A 412 3.83 -31.66 -0.83
CA GLU A 412 5.10 -32.06 -1.46
C GLU A 412 5.99 -30.85 -1.80
N TYR A 413 5.39 -29.68 -2.02
CA TYR A 413 6.13 -28.42 -2.17
C TYR A 413 6.89 -28.03 -0.89
N GLU A 414 6.39 -28.32 0.31
CA GLU A 414 7.09 -27.98 1.56
C GLU A 414 8.40 -28.75 1.76
N GLU A 415 8.65 -29.81 1.00
CA GLU A 415 9.87 -30.63 1.04
C GLU A 415 10.88 -30.31 -0.08
N THR A 416 10.51 -29.48 -1.06
CA THR A 416 11.37 -29.16 -2.22
C THR A 416 12.53 -28.19 -1.94
N GLU A 417 13.48 -28.12 -2.88
CA GLU A 417 14.65 -27.24 -2.84
C GLU A 417 14.28 -25.74 -2.63
N PRO A 418 15.12 -24.97 -1.90
CA PRO A 418 14.84 -23.57 -1.55
C PRO A 418 14.56 -22.64 -2.74
N GLU A 419 15.23 -22.88 -3.87
CA GLU A 419 15.09 -22.06 -5.08
C GLU A 419 13.75 -22.30 -5.78
N PHE A 420 13.31 -23.56 -5.87
CA PHE A 420 11.99 -23.93 -6.35
C PHE A 420 10.89 -23.28 -5.49
N LYS A 421 11.05 -23.32 -4.17
CA LYS A 421 10.13 -22.66 -3.23
C LYS A 421 10.05 -21.16 -3.46
N ARG A 422 11.19 -20.51 -3.68
CA ARG A 422 11.26 -19.08 -3.97
C ARG A 422 10.49 -18.72 -5.24
N LEU A 423 10.65 -19.51 -6.30
CA LEU A 423 9.99 -19.28 -7.58
C LEU A 423 8.48 -19.54 -7.49
N VAL A 424 8.03 -20.62 -6.86
CA VAL A 424 6.59 -20.90 -6.66
C VAL A 424 5.92 -19.81 -5.81
N ASN A 425 6.55 -19.36 -4.71
CA ASN A 425 6.02 -18.23 -3.93
C ASN A 425 5.90 -16.96 -4.79
N LYS A 426 6.89 -16.69 -5.64
CA LYS A 426 6.85 -15.56 -6.56
C LYS A 426 5.74 -15.74 -7.61
N LEU A 427 5.51 -16.95 -8.11
CA LEU A 427 4.43 -17.27 -9.04
C LEU A 427 3.04 -17.14 -8.41
N LEU A 428 2.88 -17.52 -7.15
CA LEU A 428 1.66 -17.29 -6.38
C LEU A 428 1.41 -15.79 -6.18
N ARG A 429 2.44 -15.03 -5.76
CA ARG A 429 2.36 -13.57 -5.60
C ARG A 429 1.99 -12.86 -6.91
N LEU A 430 2.61 -13.27 -8.01
CA LEU A 430 2.34 -12.72 -9.36
C LEU A 430 1.11 -13.35 -10.02
N GLN A 431 0.36 -14.20 -9.30
CA GLN A 431 -0.89 -14.82 -9.73
C GLN A 431 -0.76 -15.70 -10.98
N TYR A 432 0.38 -16.32 -11.23
CA TYR A 432 0.51 -17.38 -12.24
C TYR A 432 -0.01 -18.73 -11.70
N LEU A 433 0.10 -18.92 -10.38
CA LEU A 433 -0.43 -20.05 -9.64
C LEU A 433 -1.45 -19.58 -8.61
N LYS A 434 -2.32 -20.49 -8.18
CA LYS A 434 -3.21 -20.36 -7.02
C LYS A 434 -3.20 -21.67 -6.25
N ILE A 435 -3.63 -21.64 -4.99
CA ILE A 435 -3.85 -22.87 -4.22
C ILE A 435 -5.35 -23.15 -4.24
N THR A 436 -5.74 -24.34 -4.66
CA THR A 436 -7.13 -24.80 -4.64
C THR A 436 -7.24 -26.04 -3.79
N ASN A 437 -8.36 -26.20 -3.08
CA ASN A 437 -8.66 -27.45 -2.41
C ASN A 437 -9.26 -28.41 -3.42
N SER A 438 -8.64 -29.58 -3.56
CA SER A 438 -9.15 -30.70 -4.34
C SER A 438 -9.49 -31.85 -3.40
N GLU A 439 -10.62 -32.51 -3.65
CA GLU A 439 -10.94 -33.76 -2.97
C GLU A 439 -10.34 -34.91 -3.78
N MET A 440 -9.29 -35.54 -3.24
CA MET A 440 -8.75 -36.80 -3.75
C MET A 440 -8.87 -37.84 -2.65
N ASN A 441 -9.47 -39.00 -2.96
CA ASN A 441 -9.61 -40.13 -2.04
C ASN A 441 -10.21 -39.78 -0.67
N GLY A 442 -11.26 -38.93 -0.64
CA GLY A 442 -11.96 -38.56 0.58
C GLY A 442 -11.22 -37.61 1.53
N SER A 443 -10.05 -37.11 1.13
CA SER A 443 -9.26 -36.12 1.89
C SER A 443 -9.17 -34.80 1.11
N ARG A 444 -9.35 -33.67 1.81
CA ARG A 444 -9.13 -32.34 1.23
C ARG A 444 -7.63 -32.08 1.16
N LEU A 445 -7.09 -32.05 -0.06
CA LEU A 445 -5.70 -31.71 -0.32
C LEU A 445 -5.62 -30.32 -0.95
N SER A 446 -4.73 -29.48 -0.42
CA SER A 446 -4.39 -28.22 -1.07
C SER A 446 -3.45 -28.51 -2.25
N VAL A 447 -3.81 -28.01 -3.42
CA VAL A 447 -3.12 -28.27 -4.70
C VAL A 447 -2.78 -26.93 -5.34
N LEU A 448 -1.55 -26.77 -5.81
CA LEU A 448 -1.15 -25.67 -6.70
C LEU A 448 -1.82 -25.88 -8.05
N ALA A 449 -2.62 -24.92 -8.50
CA ALA A 449 -3.27 -24.92 -9.79
C ALA A 449 -2.89 -23.66 -10.58
N LEU A 450 -2.91 -23.77 -11.91
CA LEU A 450 -2.73 -22.61 -12.77
C LEU A 450 -3.93 -21.65 -12.66
N THR A 451 -3.61 -20.36 -12.74
CA THR A 451 -4.62 -19.32 -12.98
C THR A 451 -4.78 -19.10 -14.49
N ASP A 452 -5.81 -18.34 -14.90
CA ASP A 452 -5.96 -17.89 -16.29
C ASP A 452 -4.75 -17.07 -16.77
N LYS A 453 -4.03 -16.40 -15.86
CA LYS A 453 -2.77 -15.71 -16.14
C LYS A 453 -1.64 -16.71 -16.40
N GLY A 454 -1.49 -17.72 -15.53
CA GLY A 454 -0.50 -18.80 -15.71
C GLY A 454 -0.68 -19.55 -17.02
N VAL A 455 -1.93 -19.89 -17.39
CA VAL A 455 -2.25 -20.55 -18.66
C VAL A 455 -1.90 -19.66 -19.86
N ARG A 456 -2.26 -18.37 -19.82
CA ARG A 456 -1.94 -17.43 -20.90
C ARG A 456 -0.43 -17.23 -21.05
N ALA A 457 0.29 -17.16 -19.95
CA ALA A 457 1.73 -16.96 -19.97
C ALA A 457 2.52 -18.15 -20.51
N LEU A 458 2.08 -19.38 -20.22
CA LEU A 458 2.63 -20.58 -20.85
C LEU A 458 2.48 -20.48 -22.38
N LYS A 459 1.28 -20.16 -22.86
CA LYS A 459 1.01 -20.01 -24.31
C LYS A 459 1.84 -18.90 -24.96
N GLU A 460 2.04 -17.78 -24.28
CA GLU A 460 2.82 -16.66 -24.81
C GLU A 460 4.33 -17.00 -24.86
N TYR A 461 4.85 -17.66 -23.83
CA TYR A 461 6.25 -18.10 -23.79
C TYR A 461 6.54 -19.21 -24.80
N GLU A 462 5.61 -20.15 -25.00
CA GLU A 462 5.67 -21.18 -26.07
C GLU A 462 5.75 -20.54 -27.46
N LYS A 463 4.94 -19.50 -27.73
CA LYS A 463 5.00 -18.75 -29.00
C LYS A 463 6.34 -18.06 -29.21
N MET A 464 6.91 -17.48 -28.16
CA MET A 464 8.22 -16.83 -28.22
C MET A 464 9.36 -17.85 -28.46
N LYS A 465 9.30 -19.03 -27.85
CA LYS A 465 10.28 -20.12 -28.09
C LYS A 465 10.08 -20.81 -29.45
N GLY A 466 8.85 -20.87 -29.95
CA GLY A 466 8.47 -21.56 -31.19
C GLY A 466 8.77 -20.83 -32.49
N GLY A 467 9.14 -19.55 -32.45
CA GLY A 467 9.60 -18.81 -33.63
C GLY A 467 8.52 -18.44 -34.66
N GLU A 468 7.24 -18.40 -34.29
CA GLU A 468 6.21 -17.80 -35.15
C GLU A 468 6.21 -16.28 -34.95
N LYS A 469 6.81 -15.57 -35.92
CA LYS A 469 6.69 -14.12 -36.11
C LYS A 469 5.29 -13.74 -36.58
#